data_AF-J1ZRE9-F1
#
_entry.id   AF-J1ZRE9-F1
#
_cell.length_a   1.000
_cell.length_b   1.000
_cell.length_c   1.000
_cell.angle_alpha   90.00
_cell.angle_beta   90.00
_cell.angle_gamma   90.00
#
_symmetry.space_group_name_H-M   'P 1'
#
loop_
_entity.id
_entity.type
_entity.pdbx_description
1 polymer ?
#
loop_
_entity_poly.entity_id
_entity_poly.type
_entity_poly.pdbx_seq_one_letter_code
_entity_poly.pdbx_strand_id
1 'polypeptide(L)'
;PGVRLAAVPAEQGGEIPEAARTAARIVRVARACGHPAGLHRLDDVLLEYQLSRPSAGSDRIAALLDPVADRPELLETLRTHLEQAQDRRATARLLTLHPNTVDNRLARISALTGLDLSTPRGAALALAALLLRDAGEGEEDRSCGAGADYTPDSVRTDC
;
A
#
# COMPACT_ATOMS: atom_id res chain seq x y z
N PRO A 1 4.70 12.97 15.11
CA PRO A 1 5.89 12.38 14.47
C PRO A 1 6.37 11.13 15.22
N GLY A 2 6.45 9.99 14.55
CA GLY A 2 6.98 8.74 15.12
C GLY A 2 7.79 7.99 14.07
N VAL A 3 8.78 7.23 14.51
CA VAL A 3 9.70 6.47 13.64
C VAL A 3 9.10 5.10 13.32
N ARG A 4 9.22 4.65 12.07
CA ARG A 4 8.90 3.27 11.65
C ARG A 4 10.19 2.52 11.39
N LEU A 5 10.32 1.36 12.02
CA LEU A 5 11.47 0.46 11.88
C LEU A 5 10.98 -0.88 11.37
N ALA A 6 11.83 -1.62 10.67
CA ALA A 6 11.55 -3.01 10.31
C ALA A 6 12.71 -3.93 10.70
N ALA A 7 12.37 -5.15 11.11
CA ALA A 7 13.36 -6.19 11.44
C ALA A 7 13.10 -7.45 10.62
N VAL A 8 14.18 -7.95 10.00
CA VAL A 8 14.19 -9.19 9.22
C VAL A 8 15.41 -10.00 9.66
N PRO A 9 15.25 -11.27 10.05
CA PRO A 9 16.38 -12.11 10.44
C PRO A 9 17.24 -12.47 9.22
N ALA A 10 18.53 -12.62 9.46
CA ALA A 10 19.51 -13.18 8.53
C ALA A 10 20.36 -14.20 9.31
N GLU A 11 20.35 -15.46 8.88
CA GLU A 11 21.12 -16.54 9.51
C GLU A 11 22.58 -16.50 9.07
N GLN A 12 22.83 -16.00 7.85
CA GLN A 12 24.16 -15.92 7.26
C GLN A 12 24.48 -14.51 6.77
N GLY A 13 25.77 -14.14 6.78
CA GLY A 13 26.21 -12.84 6.30
C GLY A 13 25.83 -12.53 4.84
N GLY A 14 25.72 -13.56 4.00
CA GLY A 14 25.28 -13.43 2.61
C GLY A 14 23.82 -12.99 2.43
N GLU A 15 22.97 -13.18 3.44
CA GLU A 15 21.54 -12.84 3.42
C GLU A 15 21.27 -11.39 3.80
N ILE A 16 22.25 -10.70 4.43
CA ILE A 16 22.10 -9.32 4.92
C ILE A 16 21.60 -8.35 3.84
N PRO A 17 22.11 -8.35 2.60
CA PRO A 17 21.59 -7.44 1.56
C PRO A 17 20.12 -7.69 1.21
N GLU A 18 19.69 -8.95 1.23
CA GLU A 18 18.28 -9.30 0.98
C GLU A 18 17.40 -8.91 2.17
N ALA A 19 17.82 -9.22 3.39
CA ALA A 19 17.14 -8.84 4.62
C ALA A 19 16.95 -7.30 4.69
N ALA A 20 17.98 -6.52 4.32
CA ALA A 20 17.90 -5.06 4.27
C ALA A 20 16.88 -4.55 3.23
N ARG A 21 16.84 -5.15 2.03
CA ARG A 21 15.83 -4.81 1.00
C ARG A 21 14.41 -5.13 1.47
N THR A 22 14.24 -6.28 2.12
CA THR A 22 12.95 -6.72 2.69
C THR A 22 12.50 -5.76 3.81
N ALA A 23 13.40 -5.40 4.74
CA ALA A 23 13.11 -4.43 5.80
C ALA A 23 12.71 -3.07 5.24
N ALA A 24 13.42 -2.55 4.23
CA ALA A 24 13.08 -1.29 3.58
C ALA A 24 11.69 -1.35 2.90
N ARG A 25 11.31 -2.49 2.32
CA ARG A 25 9.97 -2.70 1.75
C ARG A 25 8.90 -2.76 2.85
N ILE A 26 9.13 -3.47 3.96
CA ILE A 26 8.22 -3.49 5.11
C ILE A 26 7.93 -2.07 5.62
N VAL A 27 8.95 -1.22 5.79
CA VAL A 27 8.74 0.18 6.21
C VAL A 27 7.89 0.97 5.22
N ARG A 28 8.13 0.82 3.91
CA ARG A 28 7.34 1.48 2.87
C ARG A 28 5.87 1.06 2.94
N VAL A 29 5.64 -0.25 3.00
CA VAL A 29 4.31 -0.84 3.07
C VAL A 29 3.58 -0.40 4.33
N ALA A 30 4.20 -0.51 5.50
CA ALA A 30 3.63 -0.05 6.77
C ALA A 30 3.27 1.44 6.74
N ARG A 31 4.09 2.28 6.07
CA ARG A 31 3.79 3.71 5.90
C ARG A 31 2.59 3.93 4.98
N ALA A 32 2.59 3.31 3.80
CA ALA A 32 1.51 3.45 2.82
C ALA A 32 0.16 3.02 3.40
N CYS A 33 0.17 1.94 4.18
CA CYS A 33 -1.02 1.33 4.75
C CYS A 33 -1.41 1.94 6.12
N GLY A 34 -0.91 3.13 6.44
CA GLY A 34 -1.30 3.87 7.65
C GLY A 34 -0.94 3.22 8.99
N HIS A 35 -0.06 2.19 9.00
CA HIS A 35 0.30 1.51 10.24
C HIS A 35 1.00 2.47 11.21
N PRO A 36 0.77 2.33 12.53
CA PRO A 36 1.35 3.23 13.53
C PRO A 36 2.88 3.20 13.49
N ALA A 37 3.49 4.28 14.01
CA ALA A 37 4.92 4.29 14.25
C ALA A 37 5.31 3.16 15.23
N GLY A 38 6.42 2.49 14.98
CA GLY A 38 6.80 1.28 15.72
C GLY A 38 7.73 0.36 14.93
N LEU A 39 8.04 -0.77 15.55
CA LEU A 39 8.76 -1.88 14.92
C LEU A 39 7.76 -2.77 14.19
N HIS A 40 8.02 -3.02 12.91
CA HIS A 40 7.23 -3.88 12.03
C HIS A 40 8.06 -5.09 11.57
N ARG A 41 7.52 -6.28 11.69
CA ARG A 41 8.03 -7.51 11.10
C ARG A 41 7.30 -7.81 9.81
N LEU A 42 7.77 -8.80 9.07
CA LEU A 42 7.07 -9.25 7.88
C LEU A 42 5.64 -9.71 8.20
N ASP A 43 5.47 -10.42 9.32
CA ASP A 43 4.17 -10.92 9.82
C ASP A 43 3.13 -9.82 10.05
N ASP A 44 3.57 -8.61 10.39
CA ASP A 44 2.69 -7.47 10.65
C ASP A 44 2.11 -6.86 9.37
N VAL A 45 2.70 -7.15 8.19
CA VAL A 45 2.33 -6.57 6.89
C VAL A 45 2.28 -7.61 5.77
N LEU A 46 2.03 -8.88 6.08
CA LEU A 46 2.16 -9.98 5.12
C LEU A 46 1.32 -9.76 3.85
N LEU A 47 0.07 -9.36 4.00
CA LEU A 47 -0.85 -9.20 2.88
C LEU A 47 -0.45 -8.02 2.01
N GLU A 48 -0.20 -6.88 2.64
CA GLU A 48 0.22 -5.64 2.02
C GLU A 48 1.57 -5.82 1.31
N TYR A 49 2.50 -6.57 1.93
CA TYR A 49 3.79 -6.91 1.36
C TYR A 49 3.64 -7.75 0.10
N GLN A 50 2.80 -8.79 0.11
CA GLN A 50 2.57 -9.62 -1.08
C GLN A 50 1.87 -8.85 -2.20
N LEU A 51 0.90 -8.01 -1.86
CA LEU A 51 0.19 -7.18 -2.83
C LEU A 51 1.14 -6.15 -3.45
N SER A 52 1.99 -5.48 -2.67
CA SER A 52 2.94 -4.47 -3.15
C SER A 52 3.98 -4.99 -4.16
N ARG A 53 4.06 -6.30 -4.39
CA ARG A 53 4.99 -6.87 -5.37
C ARG A 53 4.42 -6.67 -6.78
N PRO A 54 5.20 -6.07 -7.70
CA PRO A 54 4.78 -5.88 -9.08
C PRO A 54 4.37 -7.21 -9.71
N SER A 55 3.14 -7.28 -10.18
CA SER A 55 2.59 -8.42 -10.91
C SER A 55 1.50 -7.94 -11.86
N ALA A 56 1.23 -8.68 -12.94
CA ALA A 56 0.12 -8.36 -13.83
C ALA A 56 -1.25 -8.33 -13.09
N GLY A 57 -1.33 -8.97 -11.92
CA GLY A 57 -2.49 -8.92 -11.03
C GLY A 57 -2.58 -7.64 -10.21
N SER A 58 -1.46 -7.15 -9.65
CA SER A 58 -1.44 -5.94 -8.83
C SER A 58 -1.90 -4.73 -9.62
N ASP A 59 -1.41 -4.54 -10.83
CA ASP A 59 -1.76 -3.37 -11.65
C ASP A 59 -3.24 -3.37 -12.01
N ARG A 60 -3.79 -4.55 -12.33
CA ARG A 60 -5.23 -4.73 -12.61
C ARG A 60 -6.09 -4.50 -11.38
N ILE A 61 -5.64 -4.89 -10.19
CA ILE A 61 -6.38 -4.66 -8.94
C ILE A 61 -6.37 -3.17 -8.60
N ALA A 62 -5.22 -2.48 -8.71
CA ALA A 62 -5.10 -1.04 -8.47
C ALA A 62 -6.03 -0.23 -9.40
N ALA A 63 -6.10 -0.64 -10.67
CA ALA A 63 -6.94 -0.02 -11.69
C ALA A 63 -8.45 -0.12 -11.43
N LEU A 64 -8.90 -1.02 -10.55
CA LEU A 64 -10.33 -1.13 -10.18
C LEU A 64 -10.87 0.17 -9.57
N LEU A 65 -10.02 0.98 -8.96
CA LEU A 65 -10.39 2.26 -8.37
C LEU A 65 -10.11 3.48 -9.28
N ASP A 66 -9.59 3.29 -10.50
CA ASP A 66 -9.38 4.39 -11.45
C ASP A 66 -10.66 5.20 -11.73
N PRO A 67 -11.87 4.61 -11.86
CA PRO A 67 -13.10 5.37 -12.06
C PRO A 67 -13.46 6.35 -10.93
N VAL A 68 -12.84 6.21 -9.76
CA VAL A 68 -13.06 7.07 -8.59
C VAL A 68 -11.78 7.81 -8.17
N ALA A 69 -10.71 7.74 -8.95
CA ALA A 69 -9.41 8.35 -8.64
C ALA A 69 -9.50 9.87 -8.45
N ASP A 70 -10.24 10.56 -9.32
CA ASP A 70 -10.41 12.02 -9.28
C ASP A 70 -11.44 12.49 -8.23
N ARG A 71 -11.91 11.58 -7.36
CA ARG A 71 -13.01 11.81 -6.41
C ARG A 71 -12.53 11.52 -4.99
N PRO A 72 -11.71 12.41 -4.40
CA PRO A 72 -11.09 12.16 -3.10
C PRO A 72 -12.12 11.90 -2.00
N GLU A 73 -13.33 12.48 -2.09
CA GLU A 73 -14.41 12.26 -1.13
C GLU A 73 -14.94 10.82 -1.14
N LEU A 74 -14.89 10.14 -2.29
CA LEU A 74 -15.30 8.73 -2.41
C LEU A 74 -14.21 7.81 -1.90
N LEU A 75 -12.94 8.09 -2.24
CA LEU A 75 -11.80 7.32 -1.73
C LEU A 75 -11.68 7.42 -0.21
N GLU A 76 -11.85 8.61 0.36
CA GLU A 76 -11.91 8.83 1.80
C GLU A 76 -13.05 8.02 2.44
N THR A 77 -14.24 8.07 1.85
CA THR A 77 -15.39 7.31 2.35
C THR A 77 -15.13 5.81 2.32
N LEU A 78 -14.55 5.30 1.23
CA LEU A 78 -14.20 3.89 1.10
C LEU A 78 -13.17 3.46 2.14
N ARG A 79 -12.09 4.23 2.30
CA ARG A 79 -11.02 3.95 3.26
C ARG A 79 -11.58 3.91 4.68
N THR A 80 -12.29 4.95 5.12
CA THR A 80 -12.89 4.98 6.46
C THR A 80 -13.92 3.87 6.65
N HIS A 81 -14.71 3.54 5.63
CA HIS A 81 -15.68 2.45 5.73
C HIS A 81 -15.02 1.09 5.98
N LEU A 82 -13.94 0.79 5.26
CA LEU A 82 -13.20 -0.45 5.41
C LEU A 82 -12.44 -0.51 6.75
N GLU A 83 -11.86 0.61 7.20
CA GLU A 83 -11.21 0.73 8.51
C GLU A 83 -12.17 0.50 9.68
N GLN A 84 -13.45 0.88 9.52
CA GLN A 84 -14.49 0.66 10.52
C GLN A 84 -15.18 -0.70 10.38
N ALA A 85 -14.51 -1.71 9.79
CA ALA A 85 -15.06 -3.04 9.56
C ALA A 85 -16.45 -3.01 8.87
N GLN A 86 -16.62 -2.06 7.95
CA GLN A 86 -17.86 -1.83 7.20
C GLN A 86 -19.05 -1.36 8.06
N ASP A 87 -18.81 -0.79 9.25
CA ASP A 87 -19.83 -0.14 10.06
C ASP A 87 -20.19 1.24 9.48
N ARG A 88 -21.38 1.31 8.89
CA ARG A 88 -21.94 2.53 8.28
C ARG A 88 -22.11 3.67 9.29
N ARG A 89 -22.53 3.37 10.52
CA ARG A 89 -22.77 4.39 11.54
C ARG A 89 -21.46 4.95 12.06
N ALA A 90 -20.47 4.09 12.31
CA ALA A 90 -19.13 4.52 12.70
C ALA A 90 -18.50 5.39 11.59
N THR A 91 -18.60 4.96 10.34
CA THR A 91 -18.13 5.71 9.16
C THR A 91 -18.77 7.10 9.08
N ALA A 92 -20.10 7.17 9.20
CA ALA A 92 -20.86 8.42 9.15
C ALA A 92 -20.44 9.40 10.26
N ARG A 93 -20.21 8.89 11.48
CA ARG A 93 -19.76 9.71 12.61
C ARG A 93 -18.34 10.25 12.40
N LEU A 94 -17.42 9.43 11.91
CA LEU A 94 -16.03 9.85 11.65
C LEU A 94 -15.93 10.91 10.55
N LEU A 95 -16.73 10.75 9.48
CA LEU A 95 -16.75 11.71 8.37
C LEU A 95 -17.68 12.90 8.60
N THR A 96 -18.36 12.97 9.75
CA THR A 96 -19.40 13.98 10.04
C THR A 96 -20.48 14.03 8.94
N LEU A 97 -20.85 12.88 8.39
CA LEU A 97 -21.86 12.72 7.35
C LEU A 97 -23.13 12.10 7.93
N HIS A 98 -24.25 12.35 7.25
CA HIS A 98 -25.46 11.57 7.51
C HIS A 98 -25.27 10.13 6.97
N PRO A 99 -25.76 9.07 7.65
CA PRO A 99 -25.66 7.68 7.18
C PRO A 99 -26.08 7.48 5.71
N ASN A 100 -27.20 8.09 5.30
CA ASN A 100 -27.66 8.04 3.90
C ASN A 100 -26.62 8.59 2.90
N THR A 101 -25.81 9.57 3.30
CA THR A 101 -24.75 10.10 2.42
C THR A 101 -23.63 9.09 2.26
N VAL A 102 -23.27 8.37 3.33
CA VAL A 102 -22.30 7.26 3.26
C VAL A 102 -22.84 6.17 2.33
N ASP A 103 -24.10 5.75 2.50
CA ASP A 103 -24.73 4.74 1.65
C ASP A 103 -24.75 5.18 0.18
N ASN A 104 -25.12 6.43 -0.10
CA ASN A 104 -25.11 6.98 -1.46
C ASN A 104 -23.71 6.97 -2.07
N ARG A 105 -22.67 7.32 -1.30
CA ARG A 105 -21.27 7.30 -1.76
C ARG A 105 -20.79 5.87 -2.00
N LEU A 106 -21.08 4.93 -1.12
CA LEU A 106 -20.73 3.51 -1.27
C LEU A 106 -21.44 2.89 -2.49
N ALA A 107 -22.73 3.16 -2.67
CA ALA A 107 -23.47 2.72 -3.85
C ALA A 107 -22.88 3.31 -5.14
N ARG A 108 -22.46 4.57 -5.11
CA ARG A 108 -21.80 5.23 -6.24
C ARG A 108 -20.44 4.60 -6.54
N ILE A 109 -19.64 4.26 -5.52
CA ILE A 109 -18.36 3.55 -5.71
C ILE A 109 -18.62 2.20 -6.38
N SER A 110 -19.57 1.41 -5.87
CA SER A 110 -19.93 0.13 -6.46
C SER A 110 -20.41 0.25 -7.90
N ALA A 111 -21.21 1.28 -8.22
CA ALA A 111 -21.67 1.52 -9.59
C ALA A 111 -20.54 1.91 -10.56
N LEU A 112 -19.56 2.70 -10.10
CA LEU A 112 -18.45 3.16 -10.94
C LEU A 112 -17.34 2.12 -11.12
N THR A 113 -17.06 1.34 -10.07
CA THR A 113 -15.95 0.37 -10.04
C THR A 113 -16.39 -1.05 -10.39
N GLY A 114 -17.69 -1.34 -10.35
CA GLY A 114 -18.24 -2.69 -10.47
C GLY A 114 -17.98 -3.57 -9.24
N LEU A 115 -17.41 -3.02 -8.16
CA LEU A 115 -17.12 -3.77 -6.94
C LEU A 115 -18.36 -3.88 -6.05
N ASP A 116 -18.72 -5.11 -5.69
CA ASP A 116 -19.73 -5.35 -4.66
C ASP A 116 -19.12 -5.28 -3.26
N LEU A 117 -19.16 -4.10 -2.65
CA LEU A 117 -18.62 -3.83 -1.33
C LEU A 117 -19.39 -4.55 -0.20
N SER A 118 -20.56 -5.14 -0.47
CA SER A 118 -21.29 -5.92 0.52
C SER A 118 -20.76 -7.35 0.69
N THR A 119 -19.97 -7.82 -0.28
CA THR A 119 -19.39 -9.17 -0.26
C THR A 119 -17.99 -9.16 0.35
N PRO A 120 -17.58 -10.25 1.05
CA PRO A 120 -16.21 -10.38 1.54
C PRO A 120 -15.16 -10.24 0.43
N ARG A 121 -15.46 -10.79 -0.76
CA ARG A 121 -14.57 -10.71 -1.92
C ARG A 121 -14.42 -9.28 -2.43
N GLY A 122 -15.53 -8.54 -2.60
CA GLY A 122 -15.47 -7.17 -3.10
C GLY A 122 -14.83 -6.21 -2.10
N ALA A 123 -15.09 -6.40 -0.80
CA ALA A 123 -14.39 -5.67 0.26
C ALA A 123 -12.88 -5.93 0.25
N ALA A 124 -12.46 -7.20 0.10
CA ALA A 124 -11.05 -7.56 -0.01
C ALA A 124 -10.38 -6.98 -1.26
N LEU A 125 -11.07 -6.97 -2.40
CA LEU A 125 -10.56 -6.33 -3.62
C LEU A 125 -10.43 -4.80 -3.47
N ALA A 126 -11.41 -4.15 -2.83
CA ALA A 126 -11.35 -2.72 -2.56
C ALA A 126 -10.19 -2.37 -1.61
N LEU A 127 -9.99 -3.16 -0.55
CA LEU A 127 -8.83 -3.06 0.34
C LEU A 127 -7.52 -3.20 -0.45
N ALA A 128 -7.38 -4.28 -1.22
CA ALA A 128 -6.18 -4.54 -2.01
C ALA A 128 -5.91 -3.40 -3.01
N ALA A 129 -6.93 -2.89 -3.69
CA ALA A 129 -6.80 -1.79 -4.62
C ALA A 129 -6.34 -0.48 -3.94
N LEU A 130 -6.86 -0.15 -2.75
CA LEU A 130 -6.38 1.00 -1.97
C LEU A 130 -4.90 0.83 -1.61
N LEU A 131 -4.52 -0.34 -1.07
CA LEU A 131 -3.14 -0.61 -0.65
C LEU A 131 -2.14 -0.51 -1.81
N LEU A 132 -2.52 -1.04 -2.97
CA LEU A 132 -1.70 -1.02 -4.18
C LEU A 132 -1.49 0.39 -4.73
N ARG A 133 -2.51 1.24 -4.66
CA ARG A 133 -2.40 2.65 -5.05
C ARG A 133 -1.49 3.42 -4.10
N ASP A 134 -1.69 3.25 -2.79
CA ASP A 134 -0.90 3.92 -1.76
C ASP A 134 0.59 3.47 -1.79
N ALA A 135 0.86 2.23 -2.23
CA ALA A 135 2.22 1.71 -2.41
C ALA A 135 2.92 2.27 -3.66
N GLY A 136 2.18 2.51 -4.75
CA GLY A 136 2.71 3.00 -6.03
C GLY A 136 3.16 4.46 -6.01
N GLU A 137 2.49 5.32 -5.21
CA GLU A 137 2.84 6.74 -5.05
C GLU A 137 4.27 6.96 -4.49
N GLY A 138 4.89 5.93 -3.89
CA GLY A 138 6.26 6.00 -3.36
C GLY A 138 7.38 5.58 -4.33
N GLU A 139 7.05 5.15 -5.56
CA GLU A 139 8.02 4.64 -6.55
C GLU A 139 8.41 5.72 -7.59
N GLU A 140 7.52 6.66 -7.92
CA GLU A 140 7.75 7.72 -8.92
C GLU A 140 8.89 8.69 -8.52
N ASP A 141 9.06 8.94 -7.22
CA ASP A 141 10.14 9.77 -6.65
C ASP A 141 11.57 9.20 -6.87
N ARG A 142 11.72 7.97 -7.37
CA ARG A 142 13.03 7.33 -7.58
C ARG A 142 13.48 7.22 -9.03
N SER A 143 12.62 7.60 -9.98
CA SER A 143 12.97 7.55 -11.41
C SER A 143 13.97 8.64 -11.86
N CYS A 144 14.32 9.58 -10.98
CA CYS A 144 15.28 10.66 -11.28
C CYS A 144 16.74 10.39 -10.84
N GLY A 145 17.08 9.16 -10.43
CA GLY A 145 18.38 8.83 -9.82
C GLY A 145 19.10 7.62 -10.40
N ALA A 146 19.10 7.42 -11.72
CA ALA A 146 19.95 6.42 -12.37
C ALA A 146 20.89 7.11 -13.38
N GLY A 147 22.03 7.57 -12.88
CA GLY A 147 23.05 8.22 -13.68
C GLY A 147 24.31 8.48 -12.84
N ALA A 148 25.01 7.41 -12.48
CA ALA A 148 26.43 7.50 -12.14
C ALA A 148 27.09 6.16 -12.47
N ASP A 149 27.81 6.18 -13.59
CA ASP A 149 28.82 5.20 -13.96
C ASP A 149 29.68 4.82 -12.75
N TYR A 150 29.75 3.53 -12.46
CA TYR A 150 30.87 2.96 -11.70
C TYR A 150 31.65 2.05 -12.64
N THR A 151 32.70 2.62 -13.25
CA THR A 151 33.74 1.83 -13.91
C THR A 151 34.72 1.37 -12.83
N PRO A 152 34.98 0.05 -12.65
CA PRO A 152 36.00 -0.39 -11.72
C PRO A 152 37.37 -0.09 -12.33
N ASP A 153 38.14 0.75 -11.65
CA ASP A 153 39.53 1.00 -12.01
C ASP A 153 40.36 -0.28 -11.83
N SER A 154 41.10 -0.60 -12.87
CA SER A 154 41.98 -1.75 -12.99
C SER A 154 43.05 -1.73 -11.91
N VAL A 155 43.05 -2.75 -11.04
CA VAL A 155 44.22 -3.09 -10.23
C VAL A 155 45.32 -3.55 -11.18
N ARG A 156 46.21 -2.62 -11.52
CA ARG A 156 47.50 -2.93 -12.14
C ARG A 156 48.38 -3.63 -11.12
N THR A 157 48.77 -4.85 -11.48
CA THR A 157 49.96 -5.57 -11.03
C THR A 157 51.21 -4.72 -11.28
N ASP A 158 52.16 -4.73 -10.33
CA ASP A 158 53.62 -4.72 -10.53
C ASP A 158 54.23 -5.17 -9.17
N CYS A 159 54.78 -6.39 -9.10
CA CYS A 159 56.20 -6.76 -9.21
C CYS A 159 57.03 -6.44 -7.97
#